data_AF-A0A8T3RFV5-F1
#
_entry.id   AF-A0A8T3RFV5-F1
#
_cell.length_a   1.000
_cell.length_b   1.000
_cell.length_c   1.000
_cell.angle_alpha   90.00
_cell.angle_beta   90.00
_cell.angle_gamma   90.00
#
_symmetry.space_group_name_H-M   'P 1'
#
loop_
_entity.id
_entity.type
_entity.pdbx_description
1 polymer ?
#
loop_
_entity_poly.entity_id
_entity_poly.type
_entity_poly.pdbx_seq_one_letter_code
_entity_poly.pdbx_strand_id
1 'polypeptide(L)'
;MRRMARLSFGAIRDKAAIAGYGLSGIQLSGVYHRFLSDPDSYDYGYEWNLLAERSFSSHFLAGLKWADYHADHNATNLARNSAASQAFDLTRFWVYLQFSY
;
A
#
# COMPACT_ATOMS: atom_id res chain seq x y z
N MET A 1 43.72 -8.94 3.82
CA MET A 1 42.63 -8.31 4.60
C MET A 1 41.41 -8.14 3.70
N ARG A 2 40.33 -8.91 3.92
CA ARG A 2 39.06 -8.73 3.19
C ARG A 2 38.17 -7.81 4.02
N ARG A 3 37.89 -6.58 3.54
CA ARG A 3 36.85 -5.74 4.15
C ARG A 3 35.49 -6.36 3.80
N MET A 4 34.77 -6.81 4.81
CA MET A 4 33.36 -7.15 4.70
C MET A 4 32.59 -5.88 4.33
N ALA A 5 32.02 -5.84 3.13
CA ALA A 5 30.96 -4.91 2.81
C ALA A 5 29.69 -5.40 3.53
N ARG A 6 29.32 -4.73 4.62
CA ARG A 6 27.98 -4.89 5.19
C ARG A 6 27.02 -4.20 4.24
N LEU A 7 26.36 -4.97 3.36
CA LEU A 7 25.22 -4.49 2.60
C LEU A 7 24.09 -4.24 3.59
N SER A 8 23.94 -2.98 4.02
CA SER A 8 22.75 -2.53 4.73
C SER A 8 21.64 -2.46 3.70
N PHE A 9 20.78 -3.47 3.65
CA PHE A 9 19.48 -3.33 2.99
C PHE A 9 18.73 -2.22 3.74
N GLY A 10 18.55 -1.05 3.11
CA GLY A 10 17.82 0.08 3.69
C GLY A 10 16.40 -0.34 4.06
N ALA A 11 16.00 -0.13 5.30
CA ALA A 11 14.66 -0.48 5.77
C ALA A 11 13.63 0.48 5.14
N ILE A 12 12.48 -0.07 4.72
CA ILE A 12 11.32 0.73 4.31
C ILE A 12 10.54 1.10 5.57
N ARG A 13 10.21 2.39 5.71
CA ARG A 13 9.32 2.92 6.73
C ARG A 13 8.00 3.30 6.08
N ASP A 14 6.91 2.83 6.67
CA ASP A 14 5.54 3.19 6.30
C ASP A 14 4.97 4.17 7.34
N LYS A 15 4.38 5.27 6.86
CA LYS A 15 3.56 6.18 7.66
C LYS A 15 2.14 6.15 7.12
N ALA A 16 1.18 5.78 7.96
CA ALA A 16 -0.21 5.64 7.57
C ALA A 16 -1.14 6.63 8.29
N ALA A 17 -2.16 7.12 7.58
CA ALA A 17 -3.31 7.81 8.13
C ALA A 17 -4.59 7.05 7.76
N ILE A 18 -5.46 6.79 8.74
CA ILE A 18 -6.63 5.92 8.60
C ILE A 18 -7.89 6.70 8.96
N ALA A 19 -8.94 6.56 8.16
CA ALA A 19 -10.28 7.06 8.46
C ALA A 19 -11.33 5.99 8.18
N GLY A 20 -12.44 6.00 8.92
CA GLY A 20 -13.54 5.07 8.75
C GLY A 20 -14.88 5.74 9.02
N TYR A 21 -15.92 5.29 8.31
CA TYR A 21 -17.28 5.82 8.47
C TYR A 21 -18.34 4.76 8.10
N GLY A 22 -19.45 4.75 8.84
CA GLY A 22 -20.58 3.85 8.61
C GLY A 22 -21.76 4.60 7.99
N LEU A 23 -22.31 4.06 6.89
CA LEU A 23 -23.49 4.59 6.20
C LEU A 23 -24.49 3.47 5.96
N SER A 24 -25.61 3.45 6.68
CA SER A 24 -26.76 2.57 6.40
C SER A 24 -26.39 1.10 6.09
N GLY A 25 -25.55 0.50 6.94
CA GLY A 25 -25.09 -0.89 6.79
C GLY A 25 -23.87 -1.10 5.88
N ILE A 26 -23.34 -0.03 5.28
CA ILE A 26 -22.07 -0.02 4.56
C ILE A 26 -21.00 0.53 5.50
N GLN A 27 -19.87 -0.17 5.60
CA GLN A 27 -18.66 0.28 6.27
C GLN A 27 -17.68 0.78 5.21
N LEU A 28 -17.25 2.03 5.34
CA LEU A 28 -16.24 2.64 4.49
C LEU A 28 -14.96 2.82 5.31
N SER A 29 -13.82 2.47 4.73
CA SER A 29 -12.51 2.83 5.29
C SER A 29 -11.57 3.32 4.22
N GLY A 30 -10.70 4.24 4.62
CA GLY A 30 -9.65 4.80 3.80
C GLY A 30 -8.33 4.79 4.55
N VAL A 31 -7.26 4.39 3.88
CA VAL A 31 -5.90 4.46 4.40
C VAL A 31 -5.01 5.15 3.39
N TYR A 32 -4.27 6.16 3.84
CA TYR A 32 -3.20 6.76 3.09
C TYR A 32 -1.86 6.26 3.64
N HIS A 33 -1.00 5.73 2.78
CA HIS A 33 0.37 5.32 3.12
C HIS A 33 1.38 6.23 2.43
N ARG A 34 2.50 6.48 3.11
CA ARG A 34 3.69 7.09 2.51
C ARG A 34 4.91 6.22 2.81
N PHE A 35 5.58 5.77 1.75
CA PHE A 35 6.69 4.83 1.84
C PHE A 35 8.03 5.56 1.71
N LEU A 36 8.86 5.45 2.73
CA LEU A 36 10.14 6.17 2.83
C LEU A 36 11.26 5.17 3.09
N SER A 37 12.49 5.47 2.66
CA SER A 37 13.68 4.72 3.04
C SER A 37 14.44 5.39 4.18
N ASP A 38 15.01 4.59 5.08
CA ASP A 38 16.18 4.99 5.88
C ASP A 38 17.38 4.12 5.45
N PRO A 39 18.64 4.62 5.40
CA PRO A 39 19.15 5.97 5.69
C PRO A 39 19.21 6.91 4.48
N ASP A 40 18.92 6.40 3.28
CA ASP A 40 19.08 7.14 2.02
C ASP A 40 17.99 8.20 1.80
N SER A 41 17.04 8.31 2.73
CA SER A 41 16.04 9.38 2.83
C SER A 41 15.22 9.63 1.55
N TYR A 42 15.06 8.62 0.69
CA TYR A 42 14.23 8.75 -0.50
C TYR A 42 12.79 8.30 -0.26
N ASP A 43 11.89 8.96 -1.00
CA ASP A 43 10.48 8.64 -1.08
C ASP A 43 10.30 7.56 -2.16
N TYR A 44 9.59 6.48 -1.83
CA TYR A 44 9.22 5.47 -2.81
C TYR A 44 7.92 5.85 -3.52
N GLY A 45 7.09 6.68 -2.88
CA GLY A 45 5.75 6.99 -3.32
C GLY A 45 4.73 6.94 -2.18
N TYR A 46 3.47 7.09 -2.57
CA TYR A 46 2.33 7.01 -1.66
C TYR A 46 1.24 6.09 -2.22
N GLU A 47 0.39 5.59 -1.33
CA GLU A 47 -0.74 4.74 -1.71
C GLU A 47 -2.03 5.19 -1.03
N TRP A 48 -3.10 5.29 -1.81
CA TRP A 48 -4.46 5.34 -1.26
C TRP A 48 -5.08 3.95 -1.30
N ASN A 49 -5.64 3.53 -0.18
CA ASN A 49 -6.49 2.34 -0.08
C ASN A 49 -7.89 2.77 0.32
N LEU A 50 -8.89 2.37 -0.45
CA LEU A 50 -10.29 2.55 -0.13
C LEU A 50 -10.98 1.18 -0.05
N LEU A 51 -11.82 1.01 0.95
CA LEU A 51 -12.60 -0.20 1.17
C LEU A 51 -14.05 0.17 1.47
N ALA A 52 -14.96 -0.53 0.81
CA ALA A 52 -16.39 -0.48 1.10
C ALA A 52 -16.91 -1.90 1.32
N GLU A 53 -17.47 -2.16 2.49
CA GLU A 53 -18.01 -3.47 2.86
C GLU A 53 -19.47 -3.36 3.28
N ARG A 54 -20.26 -4.37 2.98
CA ARG A 54 -21.64 -4.48 3.45
C ARG A 54 -21.97 -5.92 3.81
N SER A 55 -22.47 -6.11 5.02
CA SER A 55 -23.14 -7.36 5.42
C SER A 55 -24.58 -7.37 4.92
N PHE A 56 -25.02 -8.49 4.35
CA PHE A 56 -26.40 -8.66 3.87
C PHE A 56 -27.09 -9.91 4.43
N SER A 57 -26.39 -10.70 5.24
CA SER A 57 -26.97 -11.67 6.17
C SER A 57 -26.01 -11.88 7.35
N SER A 58 -26.38 -12.73 8.31
CA SER A 58 -25.49 -13.17 9.39
C SER A 58 -24.25 -13.94 8.90
N HIS A 59 -24.25 -14.39 7.65
CA HIS A 59 -23.22 -15.26 7.10
C HIS A 59 -22.46 -14.66 5.93
N PHE A 60 -22.87 -13.50 5.39
CA PHE A 60 -22.28 -12.96 4.18
C PHE A 60 -21.88 -11.49 4.32
N LEU A 61 -20.66 -11.20 3.88
CA LEU A 61 -20.10 -9.87 3.68
C LEU A 61 -19.59 -9.74 2.25
N ALA A 62 -20.02 -8.71 1.52
CA ALA A 62 -19.40 -8.33 0.25
C ALA A 62 -18.53 -7.10 0.45
N GLY A 63 -17.43 -7.06 -0.28
CA GLY A 63 -16.50 -5.94 -0.24
C GLY A 63 -15.99 -5.53 -1.61
N LEU A 64 -15.76 -4.23 -1.75
CA LEU A 64 -15.04 -3.61 -2.84
C LEU A 64 -13.78 -2.97 -2.25
N LYS A 65 -12.63 -3.29 -2.81
CA LYS A 65 -11.35 -2.66 -2.44
C LYS A 65 -10.73 -2.01 -3.66
N TRP A 66 -10.23 -0.81 -3.49
CA TRP A 66 -9.43 -0.09 -4.47
C TRP A 66 -8.13 0.34 -3.82
N ALA A 67 -7.02 0.16 -4.51
CA ALA A 67 -5.72 0.67 -4.11
C ALA A 67 -5.05 1.37 -5.28
N ASP A 68 -4.41 2.50 -5.00
CA ASP A 68 -3.76 3.33 -6.02
C ASP A 68 -2.44 3.84 -5.49
N TYR A 69 -1.39 3.25 -6.03
CA TYR A 69 -0.01 3.56 -5.71
C TYR A 69 0.57 4.48 -6.77
N HIS A 70 1.16 5.59 -6.33
CA HIS A 70 1.93 6.49 -7.18
C HIS A 70 3.39 6.43 -6.79
N ALA A 71 4.24 6.04 -7.74
CA ALA A 71 5.67 5.91 -7.51
C ALA A 71 6.37 7.27 -7.62
N ASP A 72 7.30 7.53 -6.71
CA ASP A 72 8.22 8.66 -6.87
C ASP A 72 9.33 8.28 -7.85
N HIS A 73 9.68 9.18 -8.77
CA HIS A 73 10.67 8.94 -9.83
C HIS A 73 12.04 9.60 -9.55
N ASN A 74 12.39 9.82 -8.28
CA ASN A 74 13.71 10.34 -7.94
C ASN A 74 14.85 9.43 -8.41
N ALA A 75 16.00 10.04 -8.69
CA ALA A 75 17.15 9.37 -9.31
C ALA A 75 17.63 8.14 -8.54
N THR A 76 17.54 8.15 -7.21
CA THR A 76 17.93 7.02 -6.35
C THR A 76 16.93 5.86 -6.47
N ASN A 77 15.63 6.15 -6.46
CA ASN A 77 14.59 5.14 -6.64
C ASN A 77 14.71 4.48 -8.01
N LEU A 78 14.86 5.28 -9.07
CA LEU A 78 15.08 4.78 -10.42
C LEU A 78 16.38 3.97 -10.54
N ALA A 79 17.50 4.45 -9.97
CA ALA A 79 18.78 3.74 -10.03
C ALA A 79 18.75 2.39 -9.29
N ARG A 80 18.00 2.27 -8.19
CA ARG A 80 17.88 1.02 -7.44
C ARG A 80 16.86 0.05 -8.01
N ASN A 81 15.79 0.57 -8.62
CA ASN A 81 14.70 -0.22 -9.17
C ASN A 81 14.74 -0.37 -10.69
N SER A 82 15.81 0.09 -11.35
CA SER A 82 15.97 0.11 -12.81
C SER A 82 16.09 -1.27 -13.44
N ALA A 83 16.57 -2.28 -12.70
CA ALA A 83 16.62 -3.66 -13.19
C ALA A 83 15.24 -4.35 -13.20
N ALA A 84 14.28 -3.84 -12.43
CA ALA A 84 12.97 -4.47 -12.23
C ALA A 84 11.79 -3.55 -12.61
N SER A 85 12.06 -2.34 -13.11
CA SER A 85 11.07 -1.31 -13.44
C SER A 85 10.02 -1.11 -12.34
N GLN A 86 10.42 -1.17 -11.06
CA GLN A 86 9.48 -1.19 -9.92
C GLN A 86 8.97 0.18 -9.47
N ALA A 87 9.49 1.27 -10.05
CA ALA A 87 8.98 2.62 -9.83
C ALA A 87 7.94 2.95 -10.90
N PHE A 88 6.72 2.40 -10.74
CA PHE A 88 5.60 2.65 -11.64
C PHE A 88 4.31 2.81 -10.85
N ASP A 89 3.39 3.58 -11.41
CA ASP A 89 2.06 3.77 -10.84
C ASP A 89 1.25 2.47 -10.99
N LEU A 90 0.54 2.09 -9.92
CA LEU A 90 -0.19 0.85 -9.88
C LEU A 90 -1.55 1.02 -9.22
N THR A 91 -2.58 0.88 -10.03
CA THR A 91 -3.95 0.81 -9.56
C THR A 91 -4.42 -0.64 -9.51
N ARG A 92 -5.07 -1.05 -8.42
CA ARG A 92 -5.68 -2.37 -8.24
C ARG A 92 -7.10 -2.25 -7.73
N PHE A 93 -7.95 -3.17 -8.18
CA PHE A 93 -9.33 -3.26 -7.75
C PHE A 93 -9.69 -4.71 -7.43
N TRP A 94 -10.43 -4.91 -6.34
CA TRP A 94 -10.92 -6.20 -5.91
C TRP A 94 -12.41 -6.14 -5.60
N VAL A 95 -13.08 -7.23 -5.90
CA VAL A 95 -14.43 -7.55 -5.45
C VAL A 95 -14.35 -8.89 -4.74
N TYR A 96 -14.94 -9.00 -3.56
CA TYR A 96 -14.95 -10.25 -2.83
C TYR A 96 -16.27 -10.48 -2.10
N LEU A 97 -16.49 -11.76 -1.79
CA LEU A 97 -17.55 -12.26 -0.94
C LEU A 97 -16.92 -13.14 0.13
N GLN A 98 -17.22 -12.85 1.39
CA GLN A 98 -16.82 -13.64 2.54
C GLN A 98 -18.03 -14.36 3.11
N PHE A 99 -17.86 -15.65 3.40
CA PHE A 99 -18.84 -16.49 4.10
C PHE A 99 -18.31 -16.88 5.49
N SER A 100 -19.18 -16.83 6.51
CA SER A 100 -18.88 -17.25 7.88
C SER A 100 -19.89 -18.30 8.35
N TYR A 101 -19.40 -19.46 8.83
CA TYR A 101 -20.21 -20.59 9.31
C TYR A 101 -20.43 -20.54 10.82
#